data_AF-A0A7X0MG77-F1
#
_entry.id   AF-A0A7X0MG77-F1
#
_cell.length_a   1.000
_cell.length_b   1.000
_cell.length_c   1.000
_cell.angle_alpha   90.00
_cell.angle_beta   90.00
_cell.angle_gamma   90.00
#
_symmetry.space_group_name_H-M   'P 1'
#
loop_
_entity.id
_entity.type
_entity.pdbx_description
1 polymer ?
#
loop_
_entity_poly.entity_id
_entity_poly.type
_entity_poly.pdbx_seq_one_letter_code
_entity_poly.pdbx_strand_id
1 'polypeptide(L)'
;MGDSENSRTLPSNTRINIISHTTDFLTRGQNRQGSVAAIDPAHAKWLEWNDAHREFCLRCHHQQRLETQMVEAVGFPTIEVCVPGEPAPATIQSNAEIESLLHGPDNAAARDKARGDLSAQLSRWKAADKRMGYSKARKAERIAGDRELAFAAELWDAPARSLEGVIAKLHAVLTLGISSPDCNEFPWPPLRSVMNDLLETARVQHIVEPNGVAAAQRSAQFDGIGPRSSRDCGG
;
A
#
# COMPACT_ATOMS: atom_id res chain seq x y z
N MET A 1 -41.46 9.87 -24.41
CA MET A 1 -41.74 9.32 -23.06
C MET A 1 -41.04 7.97 -23.00
N GLY A 2 -39.89 7.92 -22.33
CA GLY A 2 -39.04 6.75 -22.26
C GLY A 2 -38.41 6.70 -20.89
N ASP A 3 -39.14 6.10 -19.95
CA ASP A 3 -38.59 5.64 -18.68
C ASP A 3 -37.92 4.28 -18.93
N SER A 4 -36.62 4.22 -18.69
CA SER A 4 -36.01 3.00 -18.15
C SER A 4 -34.67 3.35 -17.53
N GLU A 5 -34.75 3.91 -16.33
CA GLU A 5 -33.68 3.86 -15.36
C GLU A 5 -33.49 2.40 -14.94
N ASN A 6 -32.49 1.73 -15.52
CA ASN A 6 -31.97 0.49 -14.96
C ASN A 6 -30.47 0.64 -14.70
N SER A 7 -30.12 1.61 -13.85
CA SER A 7 -28.83 1.65 -13.19
C SER A 7 -28.82 0.58 -12.11
N ARG A 8 -28.34 -0.61 -12.46
CA ARG A 8 -27.92 -1.64 -11.50
C ARG A 8 -26.64 -1.18 -10.80
N THR A 9 -26.79 -0.31 -9.81
CA THR A 9 -25.70 0.04 -8.91
C THR A 9 -25.46 -1.15 -7.97
N LEU A 10 -24.48 -1.99 -8.29
CA LEU A 10 -24.02 -3.06 -7.41
C LEU A 10 -23.46 -2.45 -6.12
N PRO A 11 -23.75 -3.03 -4.93
CA PRO A 11 -23.33 -2.46 -3.66
C PRO A 11 -21.81 -2.42 -3.50
N SER A 12 -21.33 -1.33 -2.92
CA SER A 12 -19.91 -1.00 -2.67
C SER A 12 -19.18 -2.02 -1.79
N ASN A 13 -19.92 -2.85 -1.04
CA ASN A 13 -19.37 -3.83 -0.08
C ASN A 13 -18.58 -4.98 -0.72
N THR A 14 -18.74 -5.26 -2.01
CA THR A 14 -18.01 -6.37 -2.67
C THR A 14 -16.57 -6.01 -3.04
N ARG A 15 -16.17 -4.72 -2.93
CA ARG A 15 -14.95 -4.19 -3.58
C ARG A 15 -13.76 -3.95 -2.63
N ILE A 16 -13.99 -3.38 -1.44
CA ILE A 16 -13.04 -3.44 -0.31
C ILE A 16 -12.71 -4.91 0.03
N ASN A 17 -13.65 -5.78 -0.33
CA ASN A 17 -13.53 -7.21 -0.17
C ASN A 17 -12.40 -7.81 -1.00
N ILE A 18 -12.13 -7.38 -2.25
CA ILE A 18 -11.17 -8.09 -3.11
C ILE A 18 -9.72 -7.91 -2.64
N ILE A 19 -9.29 -6.68 -2.32
CA ILE A 19 -7.92 -6.41 -1.84
C ILE A 19 -7.72 -7.13 -0.51
N SER A 20 -8.67 -6.96 0.42
CA SER A 20 -8.62 -7.58 1.75
C SER A 20 -8.65 -9.12 1.67
N HIS A 21 -9.53 -9.70 0.85
CA HIS A 21 -9.58 -11.15 0.63
C HIS A 21 -8.30 -11.69 0.00
N THR A 22 -7.70 -10.93 -0.92
CA THR A 22 -6.45 -11.33 -1.56
C THR A 22 -5.29 -11.27 -0.56
N THR A 23 -5.23 -10.22 0.27
CA THR A 23 -4.27 -10.11 1.38
C THR A 23 -4.41 -11.31 2.32
N ASP A 24 -5.64 -11.65 2.73
CA ASP A 24 -5.92 -12.81 3.58
C ASP A 24 -5.50 -14.13 2.91
N PHE A 25 -5.80 -14.29 1.62
CA PHE A 25 -5.43 -15.47 0.84
C PHE A 25 -3.91 -15.66 0.81
N LEU A 26 -3.16 -14.61 0.47
CA LEU A 26 -1.70 -14.64 0.38
C LEU A 26 -1.04 -14.84 1.75
N THR A 27 -1.58 -14.20 2.80
CA THR A 27 -1.07 -14.36 4.18
C THR A 27 -1.30 -15.79 4.70
N ARG A 28 -2.45 -16.40 4.38
CA ARG A 28 -2.72 -17.80 4.73
C ARG A 28 -1.91 -18.79 3.92
N GLY A 29 -1.51 -18.43 2.69
CA GLY A 29 -0.65 -19.24 1.82
C GLY A 29 0.69 -19.60 2.48
N GLN A 30 1.31 -18.66 3.21
CA GLN A 30 2.52 -18.92 3.99
C GLN A 30 2.37 -20.08 4.97
N ASN A 31 1.26 -20.11 5.70
CA ASN A 31 1.02 -21.11 6.75
C ASN A 31 0.76 -22.51 6.16
N ARG A 32 0.35 -22.61 4.88
CA ARG A 32 0.07 -23.89 4.20
C ARG A 32 1.32 -24.55 3.63
N GLN A 33 2.32 -23.76 3.22
CA GLN A 33 3.53 -24.25 2.55
C GLN A 33 4.64 -24.69 3.52
N GLY A 34 4.38 -24.66 4.83
CA GLY A 34 5.29 -25.18 5.84
C GLY A 34 5.49 -26.70 5.71
N SER A 35 6.45 -27.14 4.89
CA SER A 35 7.42 -28.20 5.26
C SER A 35 8.43 -28.53 4.13
N VAL A 36 8.11 -28.44 2.82
CA VAL A 36 9.09 -28.88 1.77
C VAL A 36 9.08 -28.08 0.45
N ALA A 37 8.08 -27.25 0.16
CA ALA A 37 8.09 -26.41 -1.04
C ALA A 37 8.62 -25.00 -0.71
N ALA A 38 9.67 -24.56 -1.41
CA ALA A 38 10.14 -23.18 -1.28
C ALA A 38 9.01 -22.21 -1.68
N ILE A 39 8.67 -21.27 -0.80
CA ILE A 39 7.70 -20.20 -1.09
C ILE A 39 8.14 -19.51 -2.39
N ASP A 40 7.16 -19.22 -3.25
CA ASP A 40 7.39 -18.50 -4.49
C ASP A 40 8.18 -17.20 -4.25
N PRO A 41 9.23 -16.90 -5.04
CA PRO A 41 10.05 -15.71 -4.82
C PRO A 41 9.26 -14.39 -4.81
N ALA A 42 8.26 -14.24 -5.70
CA ALA A 42 7.42 -13.05 -5.73
C ALA A 42 6.46 -13.02 -4.54
N HIS A 43 5.90 -14.17 -4.13
CA HIS A 43 5.07 -14.22 -2.91
C HIS A 43 5.88 -13.85 -1.66
N ALA A 44 7.10 -14.37 -1.51
CA ALA A 44 8.00 -14.01 -0.41
C ALA A 44 8.26 -12.50 -0.34
N LYS A 45 8.58 -11.87 -1.48
CA LYS A 45 8.80 -10.42 -1.54
C LYS A 45 7.54 -9.59 -1.33
N TRP A 46 6.38 -10.12 -1.71
CA TRP A 46 5.11 -9.45 -1.43
C TRP A 46 4.81 -9.38 0.05
N LEU A 47 5.23 -10.36 0.87
CA LEU A 47 5.01 -10.33 2.31
C LEU A 47 5.81 -9.20 2.97
N GLU A 48 7.09 -9.08 2.61
CA GLU A 48 7.97 -7.99 3.04
C GLU A 48 7.40 -6.63 2.63
N TRP A 49 6.97 -6.52 1.37
CA TRP A 49 6.35 -5.32 0.83
C TRP A 49 5.02 -4.98 1.55
N ASN A 50 4.13 -5.95 1.78
CA ASN A 50 2.83 -5.73 2.39
C ASN A 50 2.96 -5.26 3.85
N ASP A 51 3.93 -5.79 4.60
CA ASP A 51 4.23 -5.30 5.95
C ASP A 51 4.77 -3.86 5.93
N ALA A 52 5.68 -3.55 5.01
CA ALA A 52 6.19 -2.20 4.83
C ALA A 52 5.10 -1.21 4.40
N HIS A 53 4.21 -1.63 3.49
CA HIS A 53 3.06 -0.84 3.03
C HIS A 53 2.10 -0.52 4.17
N ARG A 54 1.80 -1.50 5.03
CA ARG A 54 0.97 -1.27 6.23
C ARG A 54 1.63 -0.30 7.21
N GLU A 55 2.94 -0.42 7.46
CA GLU A 55 3.66 0.56 8.28
C GLU A 55 3.58 1.95 7.66
N PHE A 56 3.83 2.07 6.35
CA PHE A 56 3.76 3.33 5.62
C PHE A 56 2.38 3.99 5.75
N CYS A 57 1.28 3.27 5.51
CA CYS A 57 -0.08 3.79 5.67
C CYS A 57 -0.33 4.31 7.10
N LEU A 58 0.08 3.56 8.13
CA LEU A 58 -0.06 3.98 9.53
C LEU A 58 0.73 5.27 9.82
N ARG A 59 1.96 5.38 9.30
CA ARG A 59 2.80 6.57 9.47
C ARG A 59 2.21 7.78 8.73
N CYS A 60 1.69 7.57 7.52
CA CYS A 60 1.03 8.59 6.72
C CYS A 60 -0.19 9.15 7.44
N HIS A 61 -1.10 8.30 7.92
CA HIS A 61 -2.25 8.75 8.70
C HIS A 61 -1.85 9.49 9.99
N HIS A 62 -0.81 9.02 10.67
CA HIS A 62 -0.31 9.71 11.86
C HIS A 62 0.27 11.10 11.54
N GLN A 63 1.06 11.21 10.47
CA GLN A 63 1.63 12.48 10.01
C GLN A 63 0.53 13.45 9.59
N GLN A 64 -0.45 13.01 8.80
CA GLN A 64 -1.58 13.85 8.35
C GLN A 64 -2.40 14.36 9.54
N ARG A 65 -2.65 13.51 10.54
CA ARG A 65 -3.34 13.94 11.76
C ARG A 65 -2.56 15.03 12.49
N LEU A 66 -1.24 14.89 12.61
CA LEU A 66 -0.40 15.92 13.23
C LEU A 66 -0.32 17.18 12.38
N GLU A 67 -0.36 17.06 11.05
CA GLU A 67 -0.43 18.20 10.14
C GLU A 67 -1.68 19.04 10.37
N THR A 68 -2.84 18.39 10.39
CA THR A 68 -4.12 19.04 10.70
C THR A 68 -4.05 19.73 12.05
N GLN A 69 -3.55 19.06 13.10
CA GLN A 69 -3.40 19.64 14.43
C GLN A 69 -2.46 20.86 14.45
N MET A 70 -1.37 20.82 13.67
CA MET A 70 -0.44 21.94 13.55
C MET A 70 -1.12 23.14 12.88
N VAL A 71 -1.83 22.92 11.77
CA VAL A 71 -2.54 23.98 11.03
C VAL A 71 -3.65 24.58 11.89
N GLU A 72 -4.43 23.77 12.60
CA GLU A 72 -5.48 24.25 13.51
C GLU A 72 -4.90 25.07 14.68
N ALA A 73 -3.74 24.67 15.22
CA ALA A 73 -3.16 25.30 16.40
C ALA A 73 -2.39 26.60 16.11
N VAL A 74 -1.68 26.67 14.98
CA VAL A 74 -0.76 27.78 14.70
C VAL A 74 -0.88 28.35 13.27
N GLY A 75 -1.75 27.79 12.43
CA GLY A 75 -1.81 28.11 11.00
C GLY A 75 -0.58 27.61 10.25
N PHE A 76 -0.57 27.75 8.92
CA PHE A 76 0.57 27.35 8.09
C PHE A 76 1.83 28.17 8.42
N PRO A 77 3.04 27.64 8.17
CA PRO A 77 4.31 28.34 8.40
C PRO A 77 4.57 29.42 7.33
N THR A 78 3.58 30.28 7.08
CA THR A 78 3.53 31.26 6.01
C THR A 78 2.91 32.55 6.52
N ILE A 79 3.16 33.67 5.84
CA ILE A 79 2.52 34.96 6.13
C ILE A 79 1.86 35.53 4.88
N GLU A 80 0.85 36.36 5.07
CA GLU A 80 0.24 37.14 3.99
C GLU A 80 0.83 38.56 3.98
N VAL A 81 1.23 39.03 2.80
CA VAL A 81 1.86 40.34 2.62
C VAL A 81 1.21 41.08 1.46
N CYS A 82 0.78 42.31 1.69
CA CYS A 82 0.29 43.18 0.62
C CYS A 82 1.45 43.59 -0.30
N VAL A 83 1.36 43.23 -1.57
CA VAL A 83 2.35 43.62 -2.58
C VAL A 83 1.84 44.87 -3.31
N PRO A 84 2.64 45.95 -3.42
CA PRO A 84 2.23 47.15 -4.14
C PRO A 84 1.86 46.84 -5.59
N GLY A 85 0.70 47.33 -6.03
CA GLY A 85 0.19 47.11 -7.39
C GLY A 85 -0.57 45.80 -7.59
N GLU A 86 -0.55 44.90 -6.60
CA GLU A 86 -1.32 43.65 -6.64
C GLU A 86 -2.66 43.82 -5.90
N PRO A 87 -3.76 43.26 -6.43
CA PRO A 87 -5.08 43.39 -5.83
C PRO A 87 -5.29 42.48 -4.60
N ALA A 88 -4.45 41.46 -4.41
CA ALA A 88 -4.58 40.48 -3.33
C ALA A 88 -3.23 40.27 -2.59
N PRO A 89 -3.25 39.98 -1.27
CA PRO A 89 -2.05 39.63 -0.53
C PRO A 89 -1.37 38.38 -1.08
N ALA A 90 -0.03 38.41 -1.15
CA ALA A 90 0.77 37.25 -1.50
C ALA A 90 1.05 36.39 -0.27
N THR A 91 0.92 35.07 -0.40
CA THR A 91 1.40 34.12 0.62
C THR A 91 2.90 33.92 0.46
N ILE A 92 3.64 34.18 1.52
CA ILE A 92 5.10 34.13 1.54
C ILE A 92 5.59 33.09 2.55
N GLN A 93 6.59 32.31 2.14
CA GLN A 93 7.18 31.22 2.92
C GLN A 93 8.68 31.42 3.19
N SER A 94 9.33 32.36 2.50
CA SER A 94 10.78 32.56 2.60
C SER A 94 11.20 34.03 2.55
N ASN A 95 12.37 34.34 3.12
CA ASN A 95 12.94 35.68 3.02
C ASN A 95 13.29 36.04 1.55
N ALA A 96 13.66 35.06 0.72
CA ALA A 96 13.96 35.31 -0.69
C ALA A 96 12.72 35.81 -1.46
N GLU A 97 11.55 35.25 -1.17
CA GLU A 97 10.26 35.74 -1.70
C GLU A 97 9.95 37.16 -1.22
N ILE A 98 10.22 37.49 0.06
CA ILE A 98 10.07 38.85 0.58
C ILE A 98 10.91 39.83 -0.25
N GLU A 99 12.18 39.52 -0.48
CA GLU A 99 13.08 40.40 -1.24
C GLU A 99 12.67 40.53 -2.71
N SER A 100 12.16 39.45 -3.31
CA SER A 100 11.68 39.46 -4.69
C SER A 100 10.39 40.27 -4.86
N LEU A 101 9.44 40.11 -3.95
CA LEU A 101 8.11 40.72 -4.05
C LEU A 101 8.09 42.19 -3.59
N LEU A 102 8.86 42.52 -2.54
CA LEU A 102 8.91 43.86 -1.95
C LEU A 102 10.23 44.57 -2.30
N HIS A 103 10.61 44.52 -3.58
CA HIS A 103 11.84 45.14 -4.07
C HIS A 103 11.76 46.69 -4.05
N GLY A 104 12.92 47.34 -4.12
CA GLY A 104 13.03 48.80 -4.15
C GLY A 104 13.17 49.47 -2.77
N PRO A 105 13.66 50.72 -2.73
CA PRO A 105 13.91 51.44 -1.49
C PRO A 105 12.63 51.78 -0.73
N ASP A 106 11.54 52.07 -1.45
CA ASP A 106 10.26 52.49 -0.86
C ASP A 106 9.59 51.38 -0.03
N ASN A 107 9.93 50.12 -0.31
CA ASN A 107 9.39 48.94 0.36
C ASN A 107 10.26 48.46 1.53
N ALA A 108 11.31 49.18 1.92
CA ALA A 108 12.24 48.76 2.98
C ALA A 108 11.51 48.45 4.31
N ALA A 109 10.64 49.35 4.76
CA ALA A 109 9.86 49.12 5.99
C ALA A 109 8.91 47.92 5.88
N ALA A 110 8.31 47.70 4.71
CA ALA A 110 7.43 46.56 4.46
C ALA A 110 8.21 45.24 4.49
N ARG A 111 9.44 45.20 3.92
CA ARG A 111 10.34 44.05 4.03
C ARG A 111 10.72 43.76 5.47
N ASP A 112 11.09 44.78 6.24
CA ASP A 112 11.46 44.63 7.65
C ASP A 112 10.32 44.04 8.48
N LYS A 113 9.10 44.55 8.28
CA LYS A 113 7.89 44.00 8.90
C LYS A 113 7.64 42.56 8.48
N ALA A 114 7.66 42.26 7.18
CA ALA A 114 7.42 40.92 6.66
C ALA A 114 8.44 39.90 7.20
N ARG A 115 9.72 40.26 7.30
CA ARG A 115 10.74 39.37 7.91
C ARG A 115 10.49 39.14 9.40
N GLY A 116 10.06 40.18 10.12
CA GLY A 116 9.66 40.06 11.52
C GLY A 116 8.47 39.11 11.70
N ASP A 117 7.42 39.30 10.92
CA ASP A 117 6.20 38.49 10.95
C ASP A 117 6.50 37.03 10.56
N LEU A 118 7.29 36.81 9.50
CA LEU A 118 7.70 35.46 9.07
C LEU A 118 8.52 34.76 10.15
N SER A 119 9.49 35.46 10.74
CA SER A 119 10.30 34.92 11.84
C SER A 119 9.44 34.54 13.06
N ALA A 120 8.47 35.38 13.43
CA ALA A 120 7.54 35.10 14.50
C ALA A 120 6.65 33.89 14.19
N GLN A 121 6.15 33.78 12.95
CA GLN A 121 5.34 32.64 12.52
C GLN A 121 6.12 31.34 12.52
N LEU A 122 7.33 31.33 11.95
CA LEU A 122 8.19 30.14 11.95
C LEU A 122 8.60 29.73 13.37
N SER A 123 8.77 30.69 14.28
CA SER A 123 9.03 30.41 15.69
C SER A 123 7.84 29.75 16.38
N ARG A 124 6.61 30.22 16.13
CA ARG A 124 5.37 29.58 16.61
C ARG A 124 5.22 28.17 16.06
N TRP A 125 5.43 27.99 14.76
CA TRP A 125 5.40 26.68 14.10
C TRP A 125 6.42 25.72 14.71
N LYS A 126 7.69 26.13 14.84
CA LYS A 126 8.76 25.31 15.43
C LYS A 126 8.47 24.95 16.89
N ALA A 127 7.88 25.85 17.66
CA ALA A 127 7.47 25.59 19.04
C ALA A 127 6.29 24.61 19.13
N ALA A 128 5.31 24.71 18.22
CA ALA A 128 4.23 23.72 18.10
C ALA A 128 4.79 22.36 17.68
N ASP A 129 5.66 22.31 16.68
CA ASP A 129 6.29 21.09 16.20
C ASP A 129 7.11 20.38 17.28
N LYS A 130 7.87 21.12 18.10
CA LYS A 130 8.57 20.52 19.25
C LYS A 130 7.63 19.85 20.26
N ARG A 131 6.41 20.37 20.42
CA ARG A 131 5.40 19.84 21.34
C ARG A 131 4.63 18.66 20.74
N MET A 132 4.28 18.75 19.46
CA MET A 132 3.40 17.79 18.77
C MET A 132 4.16 16.69 18.01
N GLY A 133 5.42 16.94 17.64
CA GLY A 133 6.29 15.97 16.97
C GLY A 133 6.04 15.79 15.47
N TYR A 134 5.45 16.77 14.79
CA TYR A 134 5.10 16.69 13.35
C TYR A 134 6.32 16.37 12.47
N SER A 135 7.44 17.08 12.61
CA SER A 135 8.64 16.85 11.80
C SER A 135 9.24 15.47 12.02
N LYS A 136 9.11 14.91 13.24
CA LYS A 136 9.51 13.54 13.55
C LYS A 136 8.60 12.54 12.85
N ALA A 137 7.29 12.75 12.90
CA ALA A 137 6.31 11.91 12.22
C ALA A 137 6.50 11.94 10.70
N ARG A 138 6.72 13.13 10.12
CA ARG A 138 7.03 13.31 8.69
C ARG A 138 8.32 12.61 8.27
N LYS A 139 9.37 12.65 9.11
CA LYS A 139 10.58 11.88 8.84
C LYS A 139 10.33 10.36 8.90
N ALA A 140 9.54 9.89 9.85
CA ALA A 140 9.22 8.47 10.00
C ALA A 140 8.35 7.95 8.85
N GLU A 141 7.39 8.75 8.40
CA GLU A 141 6.58 8.49 7.19
C GLU A 141 7.46 8.37 5.95
N ARG A 142 8.36 9.33 5.71
CA ARG A 142 9.29 9.27 4.58
C ARG A 142 10.15 8.00 4.61
N ILE A 143 10.72 7.65 5.76
CA ILE A 143 11.54 6.43 5.90
C ILE A 143 10.72 5.17 5.61
N ALA A 144 9.46 5.12 6.06
CA ALA A 144 8.59 3.99 5.78
C ALA A 144 8.22 3.92 4.28
N GLY A 145 7.98 5.07 3.64
CA GLY A 145 7.73 5.17 2.21
C GLY A 145 8.93 4.74 1.37
N ASP A 146 10.15 5.19 1.72
CA ASP A 146 11.38 4.78 1.04
C ASP A 146 11.59 3.25 1.11
N ARG A 147 11.26 2.64 2.26
CA ARG A 147 11.33 1.18 2.47
C ARG A 147 10.27 0.43 1.66
N GLU A 148 9.04 0.93 1.68
CA GLU A 148 7.94 0.36 0.90
C GLU A 148 8.28 0.34 -0.60
N LEU A 149 8.81 1.44 -1.13
CA LEU A 149 9.25 1.55 -2.51
C LEU A 149 10.40 0.58 -2.85
N ALA A 150 11.36 0.42 -1.93
CA ALA A 150 12.45 -0.54 -2.12
C ALA A 150 11.93 -1.99 -2.20
N PHE A 151 11.05 -2.39 -1.28
CA PHE A 151 10.44 -3.72 -1.33
C PHE A 151 9.52 -3.92 -2.53
N ALA A 152 8.83 -2.85 -2.99
CA ALA A 152 8.05 -2.91 -4.21
C ALA A 152 8.94 -3.19 -5.43
N ALA A 153 10.10 -2.54 -5.54
CA ALA A 153 11.06 -2.80 -6.60
C ALA A 153 11.56 -4.27 -6.57
N GLU A 154 11.93 -4.78 -5.39
CA GLU A 154 12.34 -6.17 -5.23
C GLU A 154 11.23 -7.17 -5.59
N LEU A 155 9.97 -6.86 -5.25
CA LEU A 155 8.81 -7.64 -5.66
C LEU A 155 8.66 -7.67 -7.19
N TRP A 156 8.87 -6.54 -7.86
CA TRP A 156 8.77 -6.48 -9.33
C TRP A 156 9.84 -7.31 -10.02
N ASP A 157 11.06 -7.33 -9.49
CA ASP A 157 12.18 -8.11 -10.03
C ASP A 157 12.07 -9.61 -9.73
N ALA A 158 11.42 -9.99 -8.63
CA ALA A 158 11.28 -11.40 -8.25
C ALA A 158 10.41 -12.19 -9.25
N PRO A 159 10.86 -13.35 -9.76
CA PRO A 159 10.05 -14.13 -10.69
C PRO A 159 8.86 -14.79 -9.98
N ALA A 160 7.66 -14.62 -10.53
CA ALA A 160 6.50 -15.41 -10.14
C ALA A 160 6.54 -16.77 -10.87
N ARG A 161 6.62 -17.86 -10.10
CA ARG A 161 6.68 -19.26 -10.57
C ARG A 161 5.45 -20.07 -10.18
N SER A 162 4.50 -19.42 -9.50
CA SER A 162 3.26 -19.99 -9.00
C SER A 162 2.11 -19.00 -9.21
N LEU A 163 0.89 -19.50 -9.04
CA LEU A 163 -0.30 -18.67 -9.09
C LEU A 163 -0.34 -17.66 -7.94
N GLU A 164 0.14 -18.05 -6.75
CA GLU A 164 0.32 -17.16 -5.60
C GLU A 164 1.27 -16.01 -5.91
N GLY A 165 2.39 -16.27 -6.60
CA GLY A 165 3.34 -15.23 -7.02
C GLY A 165 2.73 -14.23 -8.01
N VAL A 166 1.90 -14.70 -8.94
CA VAL A 166 1.18 -13.83 -9.89
C VAL A 166 0.12 -13.00 -9.17
N ILE A 167 -0.68 -13.63 -8.29
CA ILE A 167 -1.68 -12.96 -7.47
C ILE A 167 -1.02 -11.89 -6.59
N ALA A 168 0.14 -12.19 -5.99
CA ALA A 168 0.91 -11.27 -5.17
C ALA A 168 1.32 -10.00 -5.95
N LYS A 169 1.87 -10.17 -7.15
CA LYS A 169 2.20 -9.03 -8.01
C LYS A 169 0.97 -8.22 -8.41
N LEU A 170 -0.09 -8.87 -8.87
CA LEU A 170 -1.31 -8.15 -9.26
C LEU A 170 -1.96 -7.43 -8.06
N HIS A 171 -1.85 -7.99 -6.86
CA HIS A 171 -2.31 -7.35 -5.63
C HIS A 171 -1.56 -6.06 -5.35
N ALA A 172 -0.23 -6.04 -5.52
CA ALA A 172 0.57 -4.83 -5.39
C ALA A 172 0.17 -3.76 -6.44
N VAL A 173 -0.10 -4.14 -7.70
CA VAL A 173 -0.62 -3.20 -8.72
C VAL A 173 -1.94 -2.58 -8.25
N LEU A 174 -2.88 -3.39 -7.80
CA LEU A 174 -4.18 -2.91 -7.37
C LEU A 174 -4.04 -2.02 -6.12
N THR A 175 -3.19 -2.38 -5.17
CA THR A 175 -3.01 -1.61 -3.95
C THR A 175 -2.35 -0.25 -4.21
N LEU A 176 -1.35 -0.18 -5.11
CA LEU A 176 -0.61 1.04 -5.41
C LEU A 176 -1.29 1.92 -6.47
N GLY A 177 -1.94 1.30 -7.44
CA GLY A 177 -2.51 1.99 -8.60
C GLY A 177 -3.92 2.55 -8.36
N ILE A 178 -4.62 2.08 -7.35
CA ILE A 178 -5.97 2.55 -7.04
C ILE A 178 -5.89 3.97 -6.43
N SER A 179 -6.15 5.00 -7.25
CA SER A 179 -6.36 6.38 -6.78
C SER A 179 -7.62 6.51 -5.90
N SER A 180 -8.59 5.61 -6.11
CA SER A 180 -9.79 5.44 -5.28
C SER A 180 -10.36 4.03 -5.49
N PRO A 181 -10.80 3.32 -4.43
CA PRO A 181 -11.42 1.99 -4.54
C PRO A 181 -12.60 1.90 -5.52
N ASP A 182 -13.20 3.05 -5.85
CA ASP A 182 -14.32 3.19 -6.79
C ASP A 182 -13.90 3.56 -8.21
N CYS A 183 -12.60 3.54 -8.52
CA CYS A 183 -12.12 3.82 -9.85
C CYS A 183 -12.65 2.76 -10.82
N ASN A 184 -13.62 3.18 -11.65
CA ASN A 184 -14.23 2.36 -12.70
C ASN A 184 -13.62 2.68 -14.09
N GLU A 185 -12.60 3.53 -14.12
CA GLU A 185 -11.84 3.81 -15.33
C GLU A 185 -10.95 2.62 -15.70
N PHE A 186 -10.73 2.43 -17.00
CA PHE A 186 -9.75 1.47 -17.48
C PHE A 186 -8.35 1.80 -16.90
N PRO A 187 -7.55 0.82 -16.42
CA PRO A 187 -7.73 -0.64 -16.52
C PRO A 187 -8.32 -1.31 -15.27
N TRP A 188 -8.85 -0.56 -14.30
CA TRP A 188 -9.14 -1.09 -12.96
C TRP A 188 -10.25 -2.15 -12.90
N PRO A 189 -11.40 -2.04 -13.60
CA PRO A 189 -12.40 -3.11 -13.59
C PRO A 189 -11.89 -4.43 -14.22
N PRO A 190 -11.25 -4.42 -15.41
CA PRO A 190 -10.66 -5.64 -15.97
C PRO A 190 -9.61 -6.29 -15.06
N LEU A 191 -8.71 -5.52 -14.45
CA LEU A 191 -7.69 -6.07 -13.54
C LEU A 191 -8.32 -6.74 -12.31
N ARG A 192 -9.40 -6.17 -11.77
CA ARG A 192 -10.17 -6.80 -10.67
C ARG A 192 -10.86 -8.09 -11.11
N SER A 193 -11.36 -8.16 -12.34
CA SER A 193 -11.93 -9.40 -12.90
C SER A 193 -10.86 -10.50 -12.96
N VAL A 194 -9.70 -10.19 -13.55
CA VAL A 194 -8.57 -11.14 -13.65
C VAL A 194 -8.13 -11.62 -12.26
N MET A 195 -8.06 -10.72 -11.27
CA MET A 195 -7.73 -11.10 -9.89
C MET A 195 -8.70 -12.14 -9.32
N ASN A 196 -10.01 -11.96 -9.52
CA ASN A 196 -11.01 -12.93 -9.07
C ASN A 196 -10.83 -14.30 -9.75
N ASP A 197 -10.61 -14.32 -11.07
CA ASP A 197 -10.41 -15.57 -11.80
C ASP A 197 -9.16 -16.32 -11.33
N LEU A 198 -8.07 -15.59 -11.04
CA LEU A 198 -6.85 -16.17 -10.48
C LEU A 198 -7.07 -16.74 -9.07
N LEU A 199 -7.81 -16.02 -8.21
CA LEU A 199 -8.14 -16.49 -6.86
C LEU A 199 -9.00 -17.76 -6.90
N GLU A 200 -10.00 -17.82 -7.78
CA GLU A 200 -10.82 -19.03 -7.93
C GLU A 200 -10.01 -20.20 -8.48
N THR A 201 -9.14 -19.95 -9.46
CA THR A 201 -8.24 -20.98 -10.02
C THR A 201 -7.32 -21.54 -8.93
N ALA A 202 -6.76 -20.68 -8.08
CA ALA A 202 -5.88 -21.12 -7.00
C ALA A 202 -6.64 -21.97 -5.98
N ARG A 203 -7.85 -21.55 -5.59
CA ARG A 203 -8.70 -22.33 -4.69
C ARG A 203 -8.99 -23.73 -5.24
N VAL A 204 -9.30 -23.85 -6.53
CA VAL A 204 -9.59 -25.14 -7.17
C VAL A 204 -8.35 -26.04 -7.20
N GLN A 205 -7.16 -25.51 -7.53
CA GLN A 205 -5.92 -26.28 -7.50
C GLN A 205 -5.61 -26.85 -6.11
N HIS A 206 -5.83 -26.05 -5.06
CA HIS A 206 -5.68 -26.49 -3.67
C HIS A 206 -6.70 -27.55 -3.21
N ILE A 207 -7.85 -27.68 -3.89
CA ILE A 207 -8.87 -28.71 -3.59
C ILE A 207 -8.53 -30.06 -4.25
N VAL A 208 -7.83 -30.05 -5.40
CA VAL A 208 -7.51 -31.27 -6.17
C VAL A 208 -6.25 -31.98 -5.64
N GLU A 209 -5.23 -31.23 -5.20
CA GLU A 209 -3.98 -31.76 -4.63
C GLU A 209 -4.10 -32.68 -3.37
N PRO A 210 -5.02 -32.48 -2.39
CA PRO A 210 -5.10 -33.37 -1.22
C PRO A 210 -5.52 -34.82 -1.53
N ASN A 211 -6.13 -35.09 -2.69
CA ASN A 211 -6.59 -36.43 -3.05
C ASN A 211 -5.60 -37.23 -3.92
N GLY A 212 -4.65 -36.56 -4.59
CA GLY A 212 -3.66 -37.22 -5.45
C GLY A 212 -2.57 -37.97 -4.66
N VAL A 213 -2.11 -37.37 -3.56
CA VAL A 213 -1.02 -37.94 -2.74
C VAL A 213 -1.50 -39.15 -1.92
N ALA A 214 -2.72 -39.10 -1.39
CA ALA A 214 -3.34 -40.21 -0.65
C ALA A 214 -3.65 -41.43 -1.56
N ALA A 215 -3.97 -41.20 -2.83
CA ALA A 215 -4.15 -42.27 -3.81
C ALA A 215 -2.81 -42.94 -4.15
N ALA A 216 -1.74 -42.17 -4.38
CA ALA A 216 -0.41 -42.71 -4.68
C ALA A 216 0.19 -43.52 -3.51
N GLN A 217 -0.05 -43.10 -2.27
CA GLN A 217 0.42 -43.83 -1.08
C GLN A 217 -0.35 -45.14 -0.82
N ARG A 218 -1.64 -45.23 -1.20
CA ARG A 218 -2.41 -46.49 -1.13
C ARG A 218 -1.98 -47.50 -2.18
N SER A 219 -1.62 -47.06 -3.38
CA SER A 219 -1.13 -47.94 -4.45
C SER A 219 0.21 -48.60 -4.07
N ALA A 220 1.13 -47.84 -3.47
CA ALA A 220 2.44 -48.35 -3.06
C ALA A 220 2.37 -49.33 -1.87
N GLN A 221 1.31 -49.28 -1.05
CA GLN A 221 1.15 -50.17 0.11
C GLN A 221 0.46 -51.50 -0.24
N PHE A 222 -0.18 -51.60 -1.41
CA PHE A 222 -0.88 -52.83 -1.83
C PHE A 222 0.00 -53.80 -2.63
N ASP A 223 1.10 -53.31 -3.24
CA ASP A 223 2.03 -54.15 -4.03
C ASP A 223 3.10 -54.89 -3.19
N GLY A 224 3.00 -54.84 -1.85
CA GLY A 224 3.97 -55.42 -0.92
C GLY A 224 3.66 -56.84 -0.41
N ILE A 225 2.59 -57.51 -0.86
CA ILE A 225 2.26 -58.88 -0.42
C ILE A 225 2.74 -59.89 -1.47
N GLY A 226 4.05 -60.16 -1.47
CA GLY A 226 4.63 -61.28 -2.19
C GLY A 226 4.20 -62.64 -1.60
N PRO A 227 4.09 -63.70 -2.42
CA PRO A 227 3.49 -64.97 -2.01
C PRO A 227 4.35 -65.68 -0.97
N ARG A 228 3.71 -66.10 0.13
CA ARG A 228 4.28 -66.98 1.15
C ARG A 228 4.66 -68.31 0.50
N SER A 229 5.96 -68.59 0.45
CA SER A 229 6.53 -69.90 0.11
C SER A 229 6.01 -70.94 1.11
N SER A 230 5.20 -71.87 0.60
CA SER A 230 4.82 -73.11 1.29
C SER A 230 6.07 -73.93 1.56
N ARG A 231 6.45 -74.06 2.83
CA ARG A 231 7.21 -75.21 3.29
C ARG A 231 6.20 -76.22 3.81
N ASP A 232 6.19 -77.40 3.21
CA ASP A 232 5.65 -78.58 3.82
C ASP A 232 6.50 -79.81 3.46
N CYS A 233 6.85 -80.55 4.52
CA CYS A 233 7.19 -81.98 4.68
C CYS A 233 8.00 -82.70 3.59
N GLY A 234 9.05 -83.49 3.85
CA GLY A 234 9.43 -84.34 5.00
C GLY A 234 10.09 -85.61 4.43
N GLY A 235 10.96 -86.28 5.21
CA GLY A 235 11.55 -87.59 4.88
C GLY A 235 13.07 -87.61 4.94
#